data_AF-A0A848I0B0-F1
#
_entry.id   AF-A0A848I0B0-F1
#
_cell.length_a   1.000
_cell.length_b   1.000
_cell.length_c   1.000
_cell.angle_alpha   90.00
_cell.angle_beta   90.00
_cell.angle_gamma   90.00
#
_symmetry.space_group_name_H-M   'P 1'
#
loop_
_entity.id
_entity.type
_entity.pdbx_description
1 polymer ?
#
loop_
_entity_poly.entity_id
_entity_poly.type
_entity_poly.pdbx_seq_one_letter_code
_entity_poly.pdbx_strand_id
1 'polypeptide(L)'
;MSSRRRKGERPVDKSQFYAPYDETHPVARAIRTGSRWFEAWQFQNALPTVRLAKLTGIPQPRISELHYGAAVTEAEVSALAAAYGVQPSDIIASLPNPQLLIRRDGSDGRNLGAGDSSAAVR
;
A
#
# COMPACT_ATOMS: atom_id res chain seq x y z
N MET A 1 -27.41 -17.83 -7.67
CA MET A 1 -28.23 -16.91 -6.84
C MET A 1 -27.64 -15.50 -6.97
N SER A 2 -28.22 -14.67 -7.81
CA SER A 2 -27.72 -13.33 -8.13
C SER A 2 -28.09 -12.34 -7.02
N SER A 3 -27.10 -11.78 -6.31
CA SER A 3 -27.34 -10.71 -5.34
C SER A 3 -27.80 -9.45 -6.06
N ARG A 4 -29.09 -9.12 -5.89
CA ARG A 4 -29.77 -7.97 -6.49
C ARG A 4 -29.46 -6.75 -5.61
N ARG A 5 -28.52 -5.90 -6.03
CA ARG A 5 -28.34 -4.57 -5.41
C ARG A 5 -29.68 -3.83 -5.49
N ARG A 6 -30.25 -3.41 -4.35
CA ARG A 6 -31.52 -2.67 -4.33
C ARG A 6 -31.26 -1.21 -4.73
N LYS A 7 -32.09 -0.68 -5.63
CA LYS A 7 -32.09 0.73 -6.02
C LYS A 7 -32.33 1.59 -4.77
N GLY A 8 -31.41 2.50 -4.46
CA GLY A 8 -31.52 3.44 -3.33
C GLY A 8 -30.70 3.09 -2.08
N GLU A 9 -29.90 2.02 -2.10
CA GLU A 9 -28.96 1.73 -1.02
C GLU A 9 -27.86 2.80 -0.99
N ARG A 10 -27.93 3.70 0.00
CA ARG A 10 -26.88 4.71 0.21
C ARG A 10 -25.56 3.97 0.45
N PRO A 11 -24.45 4.38 -0.21
CA PRO A 11 -23.14 3.83 0.12
C PRO A 11 -22.95 3.93 1.63
N VAL A 12 -22.68 2.79 2.28
CA VAL A 12 -22.36 2.77 3.71
C VAL A 12 -21.14 3.67 3.91
N ASP A 13 -21.27 4.66 4.79
CA ASP A 13 -20.17 5.51 5.18
C ASP A 13 -19.16 4.68 5.98
N LYS A 14 -18.11 4.25 5.29
CA LYS A 14 -17.09 3.38 5.86
C LYS A 14 -16.22 4.08 6.91
N SER A 15 -16.23 5.41 6.95
CA SER A 15 -15.46 6.17 7.94
C SER A 15 -15.91 5.88 9.38
N GLN A 16 -17.18 5.49 9.57
CA GLN A 16 -17.75 5.12 10.87
C GLN A 16 -17.21 3.80 11.41
N PHE A 17 -16.58 2.99 10.56
CA PHE A 17 -15.99 1.69 10.92
C PHE A 17 -14.46 1.77 10.99
N TYR A 18 -13.89 2.98 10.91
CA TYR A 18 -12.46 3.17 11.11
C TYR A 18 -12.11 2.92 12.58
N ALA A 19 -11.32 1.87 12.81
CA ALA A 19 -10.63 1.63 14.06
C ALA A 19 -9.12 1.83 13.79
N PRO A 20 -8.44 2.73 14.53
CA PRO A 20 -7.00 2.88 14.43
C PRO A 20 -6.29 1.54 14.67
N TYR A 21 -5.15 1.35 14.02
CA TYR A 21 -4.34 0.17 14.27
C TYR A 21 -3.69 0.25 15.66
N ASP A 22 -3.99 -0.73 16.50
CA ASP A 22 -3.37 -0.96 17.81
C ASP A 22 -3.08 -2.45 18.03
N GLU A 23 -2.51 -2.80 19.19
CA GLU A 23 -2.16 -4.19 19.53
C GLU A 23 -3.39 -5.13 19.64
N THR A 24 -4.58 -4.56 19.82
CA THR A 24 -5.84 -5.31 19.92
C THR A 24 -6.53 -5.48 18.56
N HIS A 25 -6.10 -4.72 17.55
CA HIS A 25 -6.66 -4.73 16.21
C HIS A 25 -6.61 -6.13 15.59
N PRO A 26 -7.65 -6.58 14.86
CA PRO A 26 -7.68 -7.91 14.25
C PRO A 26 -6.45 -8.23 13.39
N VAL A 27 -5.91 -7.22 12.71
CA VAL A 27 -4.67 -7.32 11.92
C VAL A 27 -3.46 -7.60 12.82
N ALA A 28 -3.31 -6.91 13.95
CA ALA A 28 -2.23 -7.15 14.91
C ALA A 28 -2.31 -8.58 15.48
N ARG A 29 -3.53 -9.04 15.80
CA ARG A 29 -3.77 -10.43 16.22
C ARG A 29 -3.36 -11.43 15.13
N ALA A 30 -3.76 -11.20 13.88
CA ALA A 30 -3.44 -12.08 12.76
C ALA A 30 -1.92 -12.17 12.53
N ILE A 31 -1.22 -11.04 12.56
CA ILE A 31 0.24 -10.98 12.46
C ILE A 31 0.90 -11.76 13.60
N ARG A 32 0.44 -11.56 14.84
CA ARG A 32 0.94 -12.31 16.01
C ARG A 32 0.73 -13.82 15.89
N THR A 33 -0.34 -14.25 15.23
CA THR A 33 -0.61 -15.68 14.98
C THR A 33 0.13 -16.25 13.77
N GLY A 34 0.92 -15.44 13.06
CA GLY A 34 1.80 -15.89 11.97
C GLY A 34 1.37 -15.46 10.56
N SER A 35 0.28 -14.71 10.40
CA SER A 35 -0.09 -14.15 9.09
C SER A 35 0.88 -13.05 8.69
N ARG A 36 1.13 -12.92 7.38
CA ARG A 36 1.94 -11.81 6.87
C ARG A 36 1.15 -10.50 6.97
N TRP A 37 1.83 -9.38 7.18
CA TRP A 37 1.18 -8.07 7.35
C TRP A 37 0.20 -7.76 6.19
N PHE A 38 0.62 -8.00 4.95
CA PHE A 38 -0.19 -7.72 3.76
C PHE A 38 -1.41 -8.64 3.65
N GLU A 39 -1.24 -9.91 3.99
CA GLU A 39 -2.30 -10.91 3.99
C GLU A 39 -3.35 -10.61 5.07
N ALA A 40 -2.91 -10.22 6.27
CA ALA A 40 -3.79 -9.82 7.36
C ALA A 40 -4.72 -8.65 6.96
N TRP A 41 -4.19 -7.63 6.26
CA TRP A 41 -5.00 -6.53 5.75
C TRP A 41 -5.97 -6.95 4.64
N GLN A 42 -5.54 -7.82 3.72
CA GLN A 42 -6.42 -8.33 2.66
C GLN A 42 -7.58 -9.16 3.23
N PHE A 43 -7.31 -10.03 4.21
CA PHE A 43 -8.36 -10.84 4.85
C PHE A 43 -9.35 -9.99 5.64
N GLN A 44 -8.86 -9.02 6.42
CA GLN A 44 -9.73 -8.12 7.17
C GLN A 44 -10.71 -7.35 6.27
N ASN A 45 -10.25 -6.96 5.07
CA ASN A 45 -11.05 -6.15 4.14
C ASN A 45 -11.77 -6.97 3.06
N ALA A 46 -11.56 -8.29 3.01
CA ALA A 46 -12.06 -9.19 1.97
C ALA A 46 -11.83 -8.63 0.55
N LEU A 47 -10.65 -8.06 0.30
CA LEU A 47 -10.29 -7.47 -0.99
C LEU A 47 -9.40 -8.44 -1.79
N PRO A 48 -9.93 -9.12 -2.83
CA PRO A 48 -9.11 -9.99 -3.66
C PRO A 48 -8.12 -9.19 -4.51
N THR A 49 -6.96 -9.79 -4.83
CA THR A 49 -5.84 -9.18 -5.57
C THR A 49 -6.26 -8.37 -6.80
N VAL A 50 -7.16 -8.91 -7.63
CA VAL A 50 -7.63 -8.24 -8.85
C VAL A 50 -8.40 -6.96 -8.55
N ARG A 51 -9.17 -6.95 -7.46
CA ARG A 51 -9.91 -5.76 -7.01
C ARG A 51 -8.97 -4.75 -6.38
N LEU A 52 -8.00 -5.23 -5.59
CA LEU A 52 -7.01 -4.38 -4.95
C LEU A 52 -6.19 -3.64 -6.01
N ALA A 53 -5.71 -4.32 -7.06
CA ALA A 53 -4.98 -3.72 -8.18
C ALA A 53 -5.76 -2.57 -8.85
N LYS A 54 -7.07 -2.75 -9.03
CA LYS A 54 -7.94 -1.73 -9.63
C LYS A 54 -8.15 -0.52 -8.73
N LEU A 55 -8.21 -0.72 -7.40
CA LEU A 55 -8.42 0.35 -6.44
C LEU A 55 -7.16 1.16 -6.17
N THR A 56 -6.01 0.48 -6.09
CA THR A 56 -4.74 1.11 -5.71
C THR A 56 -3.92 1.58 -6.92
N GLY A 57 -4.22 1.07 -8.12
CA GLY A 57 -3.37 1.26 -9.29
C GLY A 57 -2.06 0.46 -9.25
N ILE A 58 -1.84 -0.35 -8.20
CA ILE A 58 -0.65 -1.19 -8.06
C ILE A 58 -0.81 -2.41 -9.00
N PRO A 59 0.17 -2.71 -9.87
CA PRO A 59 0.11 -3.86 -10.76
C PRO A 59 -0.05 -5.18 -9.98
N GLN A 60 -0.80 -6.13 -10.52
CA GLN A 60 -0.98 -7.45 -9.87
C GLN A 60 0.34 -8.17 -9.55
N PRO A 61 1.36 -8.18 -10.43
CA PRO A 61 2.66 -8.78 -10.09
C PRO A 61 3.28 -8.13 -8.84
N ARG A 62 3.16 -6.81 -8.74
CA ARG A 62 3.66 -6.04 -7.59
C ARG A 62 2.89 -6.34 -6.31
N ILE A 63 1.57 -6.55 -6.40
CA ILE A 63 0.77 -7.02 -5.26
C ILE A 63 1.22 -8.41 -4.79
N SER A 64 1.54 -9.32 -5.72
CA SER A 64 2.07 -10.63 -5.38
C SER A 64 3.42 -10.52 -4.66
N GLU A 65 4.32 -9.63 -5.11
CA GLU A 65 5.59 -9.36 -4.40
C GLU A 65 5.37 -8.89 -2.97
N LEU A 66 4.43 -7.97 -2.73
CA LEU A 66 4.07 -7.49 -1.40
C LEU A 66 3.50 -8.62 -0.53
N HIS A 67 2.67 -9.49 -1.11
CA HIS A 67 2.20 -10.70 -0.44
C HIS A 67 3.36 -11.63 -0.05
N TYR A 68 4.41 -11.69 -0.89
CA TYR A 68 5.63 -12.43 -0.60
C TYR A 68 6.64 -11.69 0.28
N GLY A 69 6.28 -10.54 0.86
CA GLY A 69 7.08 -9.81 1.84
C GLY A 69 8.12 -8.87 1.24
N ALA A 70 7.95 -8.45 -0.01
CA ALA A 70 8.75 -7.39 -0.59
C ALA A 70 8.62 -6.08 0.22
N ALA A 71 9.65 -5.24 0.10
CA ALA A 71 9.61 -3.87 0.60
C ALA A 71 8.49 -3.08 -0.09
N VAL A 72 7.90 -2.12 0.63
CA VAL A 72 6.77 -1.29 0.21
C VAL A 72 7.18 0.17 0.17
N THR A 73 6.76 0.90 -0.86
CA THR A 73 7.03 2.33 -0.98
C THR A 73 5.97 3.17 -0.27
N GLU A 74 6.28 4.41 0.10
CA GLU A 74 5.29 5.33 0.69
C GLU A 74 4.07 5.58 -0.22
N ALA A 75 4.28 5.60 -1.54
CA ALA A 75 3.19 5.72 -2.51
C ALA A 75 2.27 4.50 -2.47
N GLU A 76 2.83 3.30 -2.38
CA GLU A 76 2.07 2.06 -2.23
C GLU A 76 1.33 2.00 -0.90
N VAL A 77 1.97 2.41 0.20
CA VAL A 77 1.34 2.54 1.53
C VAL A 77 0.12 3.46 1.45
N SER A 78 0.26 4.63 0.84
CA SER A 78 -0.83 5.60 0.70
C SER A 78 -1.99 5.05 -0.13
N ALA A 79 -1.69 4.37 -1.24
CA ALA A 79 -2.69 3.73 -2.09
C ALA A 79 -3.43 2.59 -1.37
N LEU A 80 -2.70 1.77 -0.61
CA LEU A 80 -3.28 0.68 0.20
C LEU A 80 -4.17 1.22 1.32
N ALA A 81 -3.70 2.25 2.03
CA ALA A 81 -4.46 2.90 3.09
C ALA A 81 -5.80 3.46 2.57
N ALA A 82 -5.78 4.14 1.42
CA ALA A 82 -6.99 4.62 0.76
C ALA A 82 -7.94 3.49 0.33
N ALA A 83 -7.40 2.36 -0.17
CA ALA A 83 -8.21 1.21 -0.57
C ALA A 83 -8.87 0.48 0.61
N TYR A 84 -8.19 0.41 1.76
CA TYR A 84 -8.71 -0.20 2.98
C TYR A 84 -9.56 0.77 3.83
N GLY A 85 -9.45 2.09 3.59
CA GLY A 85 -10.12 3.10 4.38
C GLY A 85 -9.47 3.32 5.75
N VAL A 86 -8.15 3.22 5.82
CA VAL A 86 -7.33 3.43 7.03
C VAL A 86 -6.29 4.54 6.81
N GLN A 87 -5.53 4.90 7.85
CA GLN A 87 -4.45 5.86 7.70
C GLN A 87 -3.16 5.18 7.22
N PRO A 88 -2.30 5.87 6.44
CA PRO A 88 -0.97 5.35 6.07
C PRO A 88 -0.14 4.91 7.27
N SER A 89 -0.25 5.61 8.40
CA SER A 89 0.42 5.26 9.67
C SER A 89 0.01 3.89 10.21
N ASP A 90 -1.24 3.46 9.99
CA ASP A 90 -1.74 2.15 10.44
C ASP A 90 -1.04 1.01 9.68
N ILE A 91 -0.86 1.20 8.37
CA ILE A 91 -0.13 0.25 7.53
C ILE A 91 1.34 0.20 7.94
N ILE A 92 1.97 1.36 8.17
CA ILE A 92 3.37 1.46 8.60
C ILE A 92 3.58 0.78 9.98
N ALA A 93 2.69 1.02 10.93
CA ALA A 93 2.74 0.42 12.27
C ALA A 93 2.59 -1.11 12.23
N SER A 94 1.88 -1.64 11.22
CA SER A 94 1.71 -3.09 11.03
C SER A 94 2.90 -3.78 10.33
N LEU A 95 3.90 -3.04 9.85
CA LEU A 95 5.05 -3.64 9.19
C LEU A 95 5.89 -4.45 10.20
N PRO A 96 6.31 -5.68 9.84
CA PRO A 96 7.11 -6.51 10.72
C PRO A 96 8.53 -5.97 10.90
N ASN A 97 9.02 -5.18 9.94
CA ASN A 97 10.31 -4.51 10.01
C ASN A 97 10.20 -3.11 9.38
N PRO A 98 10.54 -2.03 10.10
CA PRO A 98 10.53 -0.67 9.56
C PRO A 98 11.38 -0.48 8.31
N GLN A 99 12.43 -1.30 8.11
CA GLN A 99 13.30 -1.27 6.93
C GLN A 99 12.61 -1.70 5.64
N LEU A 100 11.40 -2.30 5.73
CA LEU A 100 10.59 -2.61 4.56
C LEU A 100 9.98 -1.35 3.93
N LEU A 101 9.93 -0.23 4.63
CA LEU A 101 9.41 1.02 4.08
C LEU A 101 10.49 1.73 3.27
N ILE A 102 10.30 1.79 1.95
CA ILE A 102 11.14 2.58 1.04
C ILE A 102 10.55 3.99 0.98
N ARG A 103 11.21 4.92 1.68
CA ARG A 103 10.96 6.35 1.47
C ARG A 103 11.66 6.76 0.20
N ARG A 104 10.96 7.44 -0.70
CA ARG A 104 11.63 8.02 -1.86
C ARG A 104 12.45 9.19 -1.34
N ASP A 105 13.75 8.99 -1.15
CA ASP A 105 14.66 10.11 -0.94
C ASP A 105 14.60 10.98 -2.19
N GLY A 106 14.27 12.26 -2.00
CA GLY A 106 14.23 13.28 -3.05
C GLY A 106 15.63 13.65 -3.57
N SER A 107 16.46 12.67 -3.90
CA SER A 107 17.84 12.88 -4.32
C SER A 107 18.19 11.99 -5.51
N ASP A 108 17.69 12.32 -6.70
CA ASP A 108 18.48 12.06 -7.91
C ASP A 108 18.16 13.06 -9.05
N GLY A 109 18.25 14.34 -8.68
CA GLY A 109 18.18 15.48 -9.59
C GLY A 109 19.54 16.08 -9.91
N ARG A 110 20.61 15.28 -10.05
CA ARG A 110 21.91 15.74 -10.59
C ARG A 110 22.24 15.06 -11.91
N ASN A 111 21.42 15.34 -12.92
CA ASN A 111 21.83 15.26 -14.31
C ASN A 111 22.61 16.55 -14.66
N LEU A 112 23.90 16.61 -14.30
CA LEU A 112 24.83 17.59 -14.85
C LEU A 112 25.48 16.98 -16.09
N GLY A 113 24.70 16.91 -17.17
CA GLY A 113 25.23 16.76 -18.51
C GLY A 113 25.70 18.12 -19.03
N ALA A 114 27.01 18.32 -19.11
CA ALA A 114 27.63 19.22 -20.07
C ALA A 114 29.08 18.79 -20.26
N GLY A 115 29.27 17.73 -21.04
CA GLY A 115 30.50 17.60 -21.80
C GLY A 115 30.42 18.57 -22.97
N ASP A 116 31.24 19.61 -22.95
CA ASP A 116 31.89 20.12 -24.16
C ASP A 116 33.11 20.96 -23.75
N SER A 117 34.29 20.41 -24.00
CA SER A 117 35.52 21.18 -24.15
C SER A 117 36.47 20.35 -24.99
N SER A 118 36.16 20.26 -26.28
CA SER A 118 37.12 19.86 -27.31
C SER A 118 36.96 20.72 -28.56
N ALA A 119 37.77 21.77 -28.65
CA ALA A 119 38.30 22.42 -29.88
C ALA A 119 38.89 23.79 -29.46
N ALA A 120 40.22 23.94 -29.34
CA ALA A 120 41.18 24.21 -30.41
C ALA A 120 41.15 25.66 -30.97
N VAL A 121 42.36 26.20 -31.14
CA VAL A 121 42.77 27.30 -32.05
C VAL A 121 42.61 28.75 -31.52
N ARG A 122 43.70 29.34 -31.00
CA ARG A 122 44.59 30.30 -31.71
C ARG A 122 45.80 30.65 -30.84
#